data_AF-A0A150UUU5-F1
#
_entry.id   AF-A0A150UUU5-F1
#
_cell.length_a   1.000
_cell.length_b   1.000
_cell.length_c   1.000
_cell.angle_alpha   90.00
_cell.angle_beta   90.00
_cell.angle_gamma   90.00
#
_symmetry.space_group_name_H-M   'P 1'
#
loop_
_entity.id
_entity.type
_entity.pdbx_description
1 polymer ?
#
loop_
_entity_poly.entity_id
_entity_poly.type
_entity_poly.pdbx_seq_one_letter_code
_entity_poly.pdbx_strand_id
1 'polypeptide(L)'
;MNVINTIKIVITALSLALPTSAHSWIEEYQVIDSNGKYIGDKGYSRGYIARTDPAFTGSSMTYLIPQVGNRINPTDMLCHPDQRTSNYFNPAYPKLKVQPGGYVAMKYLENGHVTLPWNHRGKPKPARTVFWPTQLDYDCTYPDGKDEYYSTCADFDIVDENDAALVAALATNPLVQQDP
;
A
#
# COMPACT_ATOMS: atom_id res chain seq x y z
N MET A 1 -15.06 -37.22 -19.19
CA MET A 1 -13.71 -36.71 -18.87
C MET A 1 -13.20 -37.50 -17.68
N ASN A 2 -12.08 -38.25 -17.79
CA ASN A 2 -11.68 -39.19 -16.74
C ASN A 2 -11.15 -38.48 -15.49
N VAL A 3 -11.43 -39.06 -14.31
CA VAL A 3 -11.03 -38.54 -12.98
C VAL A 3 -9.54 -38.19 -12.91
N ILE A 4 -8.69 -38.98 -13.56
CA ILE A 4 -7.23 -38.75 -13.68
C ILE A 4 -6.90 -37.41 -14.35
N ASN A 5 -7.65 -36.99 -15.37
CA ASN A 5 -7.44 -35.70 -16.03
C ASN A 5 -7.93 -34.55 -15.15
N THR A 6 -9.06 -34.71 -14.45
CA THR A 6 -9.55 -33.71 -13.50
C THR A 6 -8.54 -33.49 -12.36
N ILE A 7 -8.00 -34.57 -11.78
CA ILE A 7 -6.96 -34.51 -10.75
C ILE A 7 -5.69 -33.80 -11.28
N LYS A 8 -5.24 -34.12 -12.49
CA LYS A 8 -4.09 -33.43 -13.11
C LYS A 8 -4.34 -31.94 -13.27
N ILE A 9 -5.50 -31.54 -13.81
CA ILE A 9 -5.87 -30.12 -13.98
C ILE A 9 -5.90 -29.39 -12.63
N VAL A 10 -6.49 -30.00 -11.59
CA VAL A 10 -6.55 -29.42 -10.24
C VAL A 10 -5.15 -29.28 -9.62
N ILE A 11 -4.27 -30.28 -9.76
CA ILE A 11 -2.89 -30.21 -9.26
C ILE A 11 -2.08 -29.12 -10.00
N THR A 12 -2.20 -29.03 -11.33
CA THR A 12 -1.51 -28.01 -12.13
C THR A 12 -2.01 -26.60 -11.81
N ALA A 13 -3.33 -26.41 -11.64
CA ALA A 13 -3.91 -25.13 -11.22
C ALA A 13 -3.43 -24.71 -9.82
N LEU A 14 -3.37 -25.65 -8.87
CA LEU A 14 -2.93 -25.37 -7.49
C LEU A 14 -1.42 -25.05 -7.40
N SER A 15 -0.61 -25.52 -8.35
CA SER A 15 0.83 -25.20 -8.43
C SER A 15 1.17 -23.84 -9.04
N LEU A 16 0.18 -23.11 -9.57
CA LEU A 16 0.36 -21.77 -10.18
C LEU A 16 0.17 -20.61 -9.19
N ALA A 17 -0.14 -20.89 -7.92
CA ALA A 17 -0.25 -19.87 -6.88
C ALA A 17 1.15 -19.40 -6.40
N LEU A 18 1.63 -18.28 -6.96
CA LEU A 18 2.88 -17.64 -6.54
C LEU A 18 2.73 -16.90 -5.20
N PRO A 19 3.71 -16.99 -4.27
CA PRO A 19 3.85 -16.11 -3.10
C PRO A 19 4.83 -14.94 -3.36
N THR A 20 4.81 -13.82 -2.60
CA THR A 20 5.80 -12.69 -2.73
C THR A 20 6.37 -12.01 -1.44
N SER A 21 5.64 -11.13 -0.69
CA SER A 21 5.93 -10.45 0.62
C SER A 21 5.01 -9.20 0.91
N ALA A 22 3.81 -9.31 1.51
CA ALA A 22 2.75 -8.25 1.57
C ALA A 22 3.12 -6.87 2.14
N HIS A 23 3.40 -5.88 1.29
CA HIS A 23 3.53 -4.47 1.68
C HIS A 23 2.55 -3.64 0.85
N SER A 24 2.21 -2.44 1.34
CA SER A 24 1.41 -1.49 0.60
C SER A 24 1.54 -0.09 1.19
N TRP A 25 1.60 0.91 0.32
CA TRP A 25 1.55 2.33 0.66
C TRP A 25 0.72 3.08 -0.38
N ILE A 26 0.23 4.26 -0.01
CA ILE A 26 -0.56 5.09 -0.92
C ILE A 26 0.38 5.84 -1.86
N GLU A 27 0.18 5.62 -3.16
CA GLU A 27 1.03 6.12 -4.24
C GLU A 27 0.49 7.44 -4.81
N GLU A 28 -0.84 7.54 -4.93
CA GLU A 28 -1.53 8.76 -5.36
C GLU A 28 -2.89 8.88 -4.67
N TYR A 29 -3.26 10.13 -4.36
CA TYR A 29 -4.57 10.54 -3.89
C TYR A 29 -5.27 11.32 -5.01
N GLN A 30 -6.58 11.19 -5.15
CA GLN A 30 -7.34 11.97 -6.14
C GLN A 30 -8.78 12.18 -5.67
N VAL A 31 -9.38 13.33 -6.02
CA VAL A 31 -10.78 13.61 -5.67
C VAL A 31 -11.72 12.77 -6.55
N ILE A 32 -12.83 12.30 -5.96
CA ILE A 32 -13.92 11.61 -6.65
C ILE A 32 -15.17 12.49 -6.58
N ASP A 33 -15.87 12.64 -7.70
CA ASP A 33 -17.19 13.30 -7.75
C ASP A 33 -18.32 12.40 -7.21
N SER A 34 -19.54 12.94 -7.14
CA SER A 34 -20.74 12.21 -6.69
C SER A 34 -21.17 11.05 -7.60
N ASN A 35 -20.60 10.93 -8.80
CA ASN A 35 -20.85 9.85 -9.76
C ASN A 35 -19.75 8.77 -9.73
N GLY A 36 -18.76 8.88 -8.84
CA GLY A 36 -17.62 7.98 -8.79
C GLY A 36 -16.50 8.31 -9.79
N LYS A 37 -16.54 9.49 -10.43
CA LYS A 37 -15.55 9.92 -11.42
C LYS A 37 -14.34 10.59 -10.75
N TYR A 38 -13.15 10.16 -11.13
CA TYR A 38 -11.89 10.83 -10.79
C TYR A 38 -11.82 12.22 -11.42
N ILE A 39 -11.62 13.22 -10.58
CA ILE A 39 -11.55 14.64 -10.93
C ILE A 39 -10.30 15.28 -10.31
N GLY A 40 -9.76 16.28 -10.99
CA GLY A 40 -8.71 17.15 -10.44
C GLY A 40 -7.31 16.57 -10.43
N ASP A 41 -6.38 17.40 -10.01
CA ASP A 41 -4.97 17.05 -9.90
C ASP A 41 -4.74 16.01 -8.79
N LYS A 42 -3.68 15.22 -8.97
CA LYS A 42 -3.28 14.20 -8.00
C LYS A 42 -2.53 14.83 -6.85
N GLY A 43 -2.82 14.36 -5.64
CA GLY A 43 -2.03 14.61 -4.44
C GLY A 43 -1.17 13.42 -4.06
N TYR A 44 -0.18 13.65 -3.21
CA TYR A 44 0.80 12.66 -2.81
C TYR A 44 1.04 12.66 -1.29
N SER A 45 1.64 11.58 -0.80
CA SER A 45 2.06 11.44 0.61
C SER A 45 3.18 12.43 0.95
N ARG A 46 3.37 12.71 2.24
CA ARG A 46 4.53 13.48 2.71
C ARG A 46 5.81 12.78 2.22
N GLY A 47 6.80 13.56 1.77
CA GLY A 47 8.09 13.06 1.33
C GLY A 47 8.02 12.01 0.20
N TYR A 48 6.98 12.04 -0.64
CA TYR A 48 6.75 11.01 -1.66
C TYR A 48 7.92 10.89 -2.65
N ILE A 49 8.38 9.64 -2.83
CA ILE A 49 9.43 9.24 -3.77
C ILE A 49 8.81 8.25 -4.75
N ALA A 50 8.65 8.68 -6.01
CA ALA A 50 8.06 7.85 -7.06
C ALA A 50 8.96 6.65 -7.42
N ARG A 51 8.36 5.56 -7.91
CA ARG A 51 9.08 4.34 -8.35
C ARG A 51 10.13 4.57 -9.45
N THR A 52 9.99 5.65 -10.22
CA THR A 52 10.92 6.06 -11.28
C THR A 52 12.05 6.98 -10.78
N ASP A 53 12.00 7.41 -9.51
CA ASP A 53 13.01 8.26 -8.90
C ASP A 53 14.24 7.42 -8.49
N PRO A 54 15.48 7.87 -8.79
CA PRO A 54 16.70 7.18 -8.36
C PRO A 54 16.83 6.97 -6.84
N ALA A 55 16.10 7.72 -6.01
CA ALA A 55 16.05 7.56 -4.56
C ALA A 55 15.03 6.48 -4.09
N PHE A 56 14.31 5.83 -5.00
CA PHE A 56 13.37 4.78 -4.66
C PHE A 56 14.08 3.46 -4.31
N THR A 57 13.90 2.99 -3.07
CA THR A 57 14.56 1.79 -2.53
C THR A 57 13.63 0.58 -2.37
N GLY A 58 12.36 0.70 -2.77
CA GLY A 58 11.32 -0.28 -2.42
C GLY A 58 10.75 -0.10 -1.01
N SER A 59 11.56 0.39 -0.06
CA SER A 59 11.11 0.71 1.31
C SER A 59 10.97 2.20 1.59
N SER A 60 11.33 3.09 0.64
CA SER A 60 11.32 4.55 0.82
C SER A 60 9.94 5.12 1.23
N MET A 61 8.85 4.42 0.91
CA MET A 61 7.47 4.81 1.22
C MET A 61 6.77 3.87 2.21
N THR A 62 7.45 2.81 2.69
CA THR A 62 6.89 1.84 3.64
C THR A 62 7.15 2.24 5.08
N TYR A 63 6.16 2.11 5.96
CA TYR A 63 6.40 2.19 7.39
C TYR A 63 5.59 1.14 8.16
N LEU A 64 6.31 0.13 8.67
CA LEU A 64 5.76 -0.95 9.49
C LEU A 64 5.82 -0.56 10.98
N ILE A 65 4.73 -0.78 11.70
CA ILE A 65 4.62 -0.54 13.15
C ILE A 65 4.16 -1.87 13.80
N PRO A 66 4.73 -2.28 14.96
CA PRO A 66 5.77 -1.61 15.74
C PRO A 66 7.15 -1.67 15.08
N GLN A 67 7.99 -0.67 15.36
CA GLN A 67 9.40 -0.64 14.91
C GLN A 67 10.32 -1.45 15.84
N VAL A 68 9.92 -1.66 17.09
CA VAL A 68 10.67 -2.40 18.11
C VAL A 68 9.72 -3.31 18.87
N GLY A 69 10.05 -4.60 18.95
CA GLY A 69 9.21 -5.61 19.60
C GLY A 69 8.08 -6.11 18.69
N ASN A 70 7.10 -6.77 19.31
CA ASN A 70 6.07 -7.55 18.60
C ASN A 70 4.65 -6.99 18.80
N ARG A 71 4.51 -5.91 19.58
CA ARG A 71 3.23 -5.25 19.88
C ARG A 71 3.37 -3.74 19.77
N ILE A 72 2.30 -3.09 19.31
CA ILE A 72 2.21 -1.63 19.34
C ILE A 72 2.35 -1.14 20.78
N ASN A 73 3.19 -0.14 20.97
CA ASN A 73 3.38 0.55 22.24
C ASN A 73 2.97 2.04 22.12
N PRO A 74 2.64 2.73 23.22
CA PRO A 74 2.23 4.14 23.18
C PRO A 74 3.30 5.14 22.73
N THR A 75 4.54 4.70 22.51
CA THR A 75 5.65 5.53 21.99
C THR A 75 5.93 5.29 20.50
N ASP A 76 5.26 4.32 19.86
CA ASP A 76 5.32 4.13 18.42
C ASP A 76 4.69 5.33 17.71
N MET A 77 5.47 5.99 16.86
CA MET A 77 4.98 7.08 16.03
C MET A 77 4.17 6.50 14.87
N LEU A 78 3.03 7.10 14.53
CA LEU A 78 2.22 6.65 13.39
C LEU A 78 2.82 7.03 12.03
N CYS A 79 3.61 8.11 11.95
CA CYS A 79 4.23 8.54 10.70
C CYS A 79 5.69 8.06 10.58
N HIS A 80 6.05 7.61 9.37
CA HIS A 80 7.44 7.37 8.96
C HIS A 80 8.32 8.55 9.37
N PRO A 81 9.59 8.36 9.81
CA PRO A 81 10.49 9.46 10.15
C PRO A 81 10.46 10.62 9.13
N ASP A 82 10.55 10.29 7.84
CA ASP A 82 10.52 11.24 6.73
C ASP A 82 9.11 11.75 6.35
N GLN A 83 8.09 11.46 7.17
CA GLN A 83 6.70 11.93 7.01
C GLN A 83 6.17 12.63 8.28
N ARG A 84 7.05 12.92 9.25
CA ARG A 84 6.68 13.64 10.49
C ARG A 84 6.52 15.15 10.30
N THR A 85 6.92 15.68 9.14
CA THR A 85 6.75 17.08 8.74
C THR A 85 6.09 17.17 7.37
N SER A 86 5.46 18.30 7.04
CA SER A 86 4.83 18.58 5.73
C SER A 86 5.89 18.86 4.65
N ASN A 87 6.73 17.87 4.34
CA ASN A 87 7.92 17.97 3.49
C ASN A 87 7.64 17.76 1.98
N TYR A 88 6.76 18.60 1.44
CA TYR A 88 6.40 18.61 0.01
C TYR A 88 7.45 19.36 -0.83
N PHE A 89 8.68 18.82 -0.90
CA PHE A 89 9.80 19.49 -1.55
C PHE A 89 9.80 19.40 -3.09
N ASN A 90 9.21 18.34 -3.66
CA ASN A 90 9.11 18.18 -5.10
C ASN A 90 7.77 18.75 -5.61
N PRO A 91 7.75 19.80 -6.44
CA PRO A 91 6.50 20.39 -6.94
C PRO A 91 5.72 19.46 -7.87
N ALA A 92 6.34 18.39 -8.40
CA ALA A 92 5.62 17.35 -9.15
C ALA A 92 4.76 16.45 -8.25
N TYR A 93 4.99 16.45 -6.93
CA TYR A 93 4.29 15.63 -5.95
C TYR A 93 3.62 16.51 -4.88
N PRO A 94 2.63 17.34 -5.24
CA PRO A 94 1.97 18.26 -4.30
C PRO A 94 1.03 17.54 -3.33
N LYS A 95 0.53 18.28 -2.34
CA LYS A 95 -0.62 17.88 -1.54
C LYS A 95 -1.88 17.74 -2.41
N LEU A 96 -2.82 16.92 -1.97
CA LEU A 96 -4.15 16.91 -2.60
C LEU A 96 -4.89 18.20 -2.24
N LYS A 97 -5.46 18.89 -3.24
CA LYS A 97 -6.50 19.89 -3.02
C LYS A 97 -7.86 19.24 -2.99
N VAL A 98 -8.65 19.50 -1.94
CA VAL A 98 -10.01 18.92 -1.80
C VAL A 98 -10.96 19.91 -1.14
N GLN A 99 -12.23 19.88 -1.52
CA GLN A 99 -13.29 20.68 -0.90
C GLN A 99 -13.76 20.03 0.42
N PRO A 100 -14.26 20.80 1.40
CA PRO A 100 -14.94 20.26 2.57
C PRO A 100 -16.06 19.27 2.17
N GLY A 101 -15.99 18.04 2.69
CA GLY A 101 -16.97 16.98 2.37
C GLY A 101 -16.76 16.26 1.04
N GLY A 102 -15.71 16.59 0.27
CA GLY A 102 -15.34 15.87 -0.95
C GLY A 102 -14.84 14.45 -0.68
N TYR A 103 -15.06 13.54 -1.64
CA TYR A 103 -14.58 12.16 -1.57
C TYR A 103 -13.14 12.05 -2.12
N VAL A 104 -12.31 11.22 -1.51
CA VAL A 104 -10.92 11.01 -1.91
C VAL A 104 -10.66 9.53 -2.19
N ALA A 105 -10.18 9.23 -3.39
CA ALA A 105 -9.56 7.96 -3.73
C ALA A 105 -8.14 7.90 -3.18
N MET A 106 -7.77 6.76 -2.63
CA MET A 106 -6.39 6.41 -2.29
C MET A 106 -6.00 5.21 -3.16
N LYS A 107 -4.95 5.36 -3.96
CA LYS A 107 -4.49 4.32 -4.88
C LYS A 107 -3.24 3.64 -4.36
N TYR A 108 -3.28 2.32 -4.39
CA TYR A 108 -2.16 1.44 -4.09
C TYR A 108 -1.72 0.79 -5.42
N LEU A 109 -0.44 0.91 -5.77
CA LEU A 109 0.14 0.31 -6.99
C LEU A 109 1.06 -0.88 -6.68
N GLU A 110 1.33 -1.18 -5.41
CA GLU A 110 1.96 -2.45 -5.08
C GLU A 110 0.95 -3.57 -5.25
N ASN A 111 1.22 -4.48 -6.20
CA ASN A 111 0.50 -5.74 -6.28
C ASN A 111 0.78 -6.53 -5.00
N GLY A 112 -0.21 -6.45 -4.10
CA GLY A 112 -0.23 -6.98 -2.74
C GLY A 112 0.48 -8.30 -2.64
N HIS A 113 1.71 -8.19 -2.21
CA HIS A 113 2.64 -9.28 -2.22
C HIS A 113 2.24 -10.34 -1.15
N VAL A 114 2.83 -11.54 -1.11
CA VAL A 114 2.50 -12.59 -0.08
C VAL A 114 3.68 -13.05 0.80
N THR A 115 4.61 -13.91 0.37
CA THR A 115 5.75 -14.42 1.18
C THR A 115 7.07 -14.61 0.41
N LEU A 116 8.20 -14.10 0.93
CA LEU A 116 9.52 -14.51 0.45
C LEU A 116 9.82 -15.91 1.01
N PRO A 117 10.07 -16.95 0.19
CA PRO A 117 10.12 -18.31 0.72
C PRO A 117 11.24 -18.56 1.74
N TRP A 118 12.31 -17.75 1.68
CA TRP A 118 13.61 -18.00 2.33
C TRP A 118 14.03 -16.95 3.37
N ASN A 119 13.31 -15.82 3.49
CA ASN A 119 13.83 -14.63 4.18
C ASN A 119 13.47 -14.51 5.68
N HIS A 120 12.67 -15.45 6.22
CA HIS A 120 12.25 -15.44 7.62
C HIS A 120 12.88 -16.60 8.40
N ARG A 121 13.70 -16.25 9.39
CA ARG A 121 14.40 -17.17 10.30
C ARG A 121 13.36 -17.80 11.25
N GLY A 122 13.14 -19.11 11.14
CA GLY A 122 12.16 -19.86 11.93
C GLY A 122 11.19 -20.72 11.10
N LYS A 123 11.10 -20.50 9.79
CA LYS A 123 10.13 -21.17 8.91
C LYS A 123 10.30 -22.71 8.85
N PRO A 124 9.23 -23.50 9.04
CA PRO A 124 9.25 -24.95 8.82
C PRO A 124 9.60 -25.31 7.36
N LYS A 125 10.52 -26.27 7.17
CA LYS A 125 10.99 -26.69 5.83
C LYS A 125 9.90 -27.16 4.84
N PRO A 126 8.71 -27.65 5.24
CA PRO A 126 7.66 -28.06 4.29
C PRO A 126 6.40 -27.15 4.31
N ALA A 127 6.56 -25.82 4.38
CA ALA A 127 5.41 -24.90 4.31
C ALA A 127 4.81 -24.85 2.88
N ARG A 128 3.76 -25.65 2.63
CA ARG A 128 2.90 -25.62 1.43
C ARG A 128 1.63 -24.77 1.61
N THR A 129 1.57 -24.02 2.71
CA THR A 129 0.42 -23.22 3.16
C THR A 129 0.75 -21.74 3.03
N VAL A 130 -0.27 -20.91 2.75
CA VAL A 130 -0.17 -19.45 2.83
C VAL A 130 0.34 -19.08 4.23
N PHE A 131 1.47 -18.36 4.28
CA PHE A 131 2.09 -17.95 5.53
C PHE A 131 1.52 -16.61 5.97
N TRP A 132 0.92 -16.55 7.16
CA TRP A 132 0.46 -15.32 7.77
C TRP A 132 1.37 -14.96 8.96
N PRO A 133 2.36 -14.06 8.81
CA PRO A 133 3.40 -13.82 9.82
C PRO A 133 2.90 -13.30 11.17
N THR A 134 1.69 -12.77 11.26
CA THR A 134 1.10 -12.31 12.54
C THR A 134 0.34 -13.39 13.31
N GLN A 135 0.15 -14.59 12.75
CA GLN A 135 -0.74 -15.59 13.34
C GLN A 135 -0.15 -16.24 14.62
N LEU A 136 -1.01 -16.39 15.63
CA LEU A 136 -0.81 -17.23 16.81
C LEU A 136 -0.30 -18.63 16.45
N ASP A 137 0.59 -19.15 17.30
CA ASP A 137 1.21 -20.48 17.29
C ASP A 137 1.90 -20.90 15.97
N TYR A 138 2.13 -19.96 15.05
CA TYR A 138 2.72 -20.27 13.74
C TYR A 138 4.25 -20.05 13.70
N ASP A 139 4.75 -18.97 14.27
CA ASP A 139 6.19 -18.70 14.40
C ASP A 139 6.66 -19.06 15.82
N CYS A 140 7.62 -19.98 15.95
CA CYS A 140 8.16 -20.35 17.26
C CYS A 140 8.98 -19.24 17.94
N THR A 141 9.33 -18.18 17.20
CA THR A 141 9.88 -16.92 17.74
C THR A 141 8.80 -16.06 18.40
N TYR A 142 7.56 -16.16 17.90
CA TYR A 142 6.42 -15.32 18.26
C TYR A 142 5.16 -16.19 18.46
N PRO A 143 5.11 -17.02 19.51
CA PRO A 143 3.98 -17.93 19.75
C PRO A 143 2.65 -17.18 19.92
N ASP A 144 2.68 -15.98 20.52
CA ASP A 144 1.49 -15.12 20.63
C ASP A 144 1.11 -14.42 19.30
N GLY A 145 1.82 -14.68 18.20
CA GLY A 145 1.80 -13.85 17.00
C GLY A 145 2.46 -12.48 17.24
N LYS A 146 2.24 -11.54 16.32
CA LYS A 146 2.79 -10.17 16.39
C LYS A 146 1.88 -9.17 15.71
N ASP A 147 2.04 -7.89 16.03
CA ASP A 147 1.36 -6.79 15.34
C ASP A 147 2.13 -6.44 14.05
N GLU A 148 1.42 -6.17 12.96
CA GLU A 148 1.99 -5.63 11.72
C GLU A 148 1.00 -4.61 11.13
N TYR A 149 1.36 -3.33 11.21
CA TYR A 149 0.54 -2.22 10.71
C TYR A 149 1.36 -1.35 9.77
N TYR A 150 0.90 -1.22 8.52
CA TYR A 150 1.48 -0.26 7.58
C TYR A 150 0.75 1.08 7.67
N SER A 151 1.53 2.15 7.69
CA SER A 151 1.01 3.52 7.85
C SER A 151 1.67 4.47 6.86
N THR A 152 0.92 5.51 6.49
CA THR A 152 1.35 6.54 5.54
C THR A 152 0.70 7.84 5.97
N CYS A 153 1.47 8.92 6.05
CA CYS A 153 0.99 10.24 6.43
C CYS A 153 1.01 11.20 5.23
N ALA A 154 -0.11 11.88 5.01
CA ALA A 154 -0.31 12.86 3.95
C ALA A 154 -1.01 14.10 4.52
N ASP A 155 -0.80 15.24 3.87
CA ASP A 155 -1.55 16.47 4.11
C ASP A 155 -2.44 16.77 2.89
N PHE A 156 -3.66 17.22 3.16
CA PHE A 156 -4.58 17.72 2.14
C PHE A 156 -4.80 19.22 2.38
N ASP A 157 -4.70 20.02 1.32
CA ASP A 157 -5.05 21.43 1.37
C ASP A 157 -6.57 21.54 1.13
N ILE A 158 -7.28 22.03 2.13
CA ILE A 158 -8.72 22.27 2.04
C ILE A 158 -8.93 23.60 1.30
N VAL A 159 -9.63 23.56 0.16
CA VAL A 159 -9.84 24.72 -0.71
C VAL A 159 -11.32 25.02 -0.93
N ASP A 160 -11.62 26.29 -1.22
CA ASP A 160 -12.97 26.74 -1.53
C ASP A 160 -13.48 26.18 -2.87
N GLU A 161 -14.80 26.18 -3.04
CA GLU A 161 -15.48 25.60 -4.20
C GLU A 161 -15.08 26.25 -5.55
N ASN A 162 -14.56 27.47 -5.50
CA ASN A 162 -14.14 28.27 -6.65
C ASN A 162 -12.63 28.22 -6.94
N ASP A 163 -11.83 27.37 -6.25
CA ASP A 163 -10.40 27.22 -6.54
C ASP A 163 -10.18 26.70 -7.97
N ALA A 164 -9.38 27.42 -8.76
CA ALA A 164 -9.19 27.13 -10.18
C ALA A 164 -8.66 25.72 -10.49
N ALA A 165 -7.95 25.07 -9.56
CA ALA A 165 -7.52 23.68 -9.73
C ALA A 165 -8.69 22.69 -9.61
N LEU A 166 -9.71 23.01 -8.81
CA LEU A 166 -10.95 22.25 -8.69
C LEU A 166 -12.01 22.66 -9.73
N VAL A 167 -11.89 23.83 -10.35
CA VAL A 167 -12.68 24.18 -11.54
C VAL A 167 -12.09 23.51 -12.81
N ALA A 168 -10.77 23.42 -12.92
CA ALA A 168 -10.10 22.62 -13.95
C ALA A 168 -10.33 21.11 -13.78
N ALA A 169 -10.67 20.66 -12.56
CA ALA A 169 -10.91 19.26 -12.20
C ALA A 169 -12.05 18.57 -12.95
N LEU A 170 -12.93 19.31 -13.64
CA LEU A 170 -13.98 18.71 -14.48
C LEU A 170 -13.40 17.80 -15.59
N ALA A 171 -12.13 17.98 -15.95
CA ALA A 171 -11.38 17.03 -16.78
C ALA A 171 -11.34 15.63 -16.13
N THR A 172 -11.92 14.65 -16.81
CA THR A 172 -11.90 13.25 -16.36
C THR A 172 -10.47 12.72 -16.39
N ASN A 173 -9.96 12.29 -15.24
CA ASN A 173 -8.65 11.65 -15.12
C ASN A 173 -8.84 10.14 -14.92
N PRO A 174 -9.01 9.34 -15.99
CA PRO A 174 -9.23 7.90 -15.85
C PRO A 174 -8.03 7.23 -15.17
N LEU A 175 -8.29 6.25 -14.31
CA LEU A 175 -7.23 5.38 -13.80
C LEU A 175 -6.68 4.53 -14.95
N VAL A 176 -5.56 4.97 -15.51
CA VAL A 176 -4.77 4.17 -16.44
C VAL A 176 -4.13 3.02 -15.66
N GLN A 177 -4.38 1.78 -16.07
CA GLN A 177 -3.71 0.60 -15.55
C GLN A 177 -2.19 0.77 -15.76
N GLN A 178 -1.42 0.71 -14.66
CA GLN A 178 0.03 0.97 -14.70
C GLN A 178 0.85 -0.30 -14.98
N ASP A 179 0.27 -1.48 -14.78
CA ASP A 179 0.87 -2.79 -15.07
C ASP A 179 0.25 -3.37 -16.37
N PRO A 180 0.98 -3.44 -17.49
CA PRO A 180 0.51 -4.08 -18.73
C PRO A 180 0.50 -5.61 -18.67
#